data_AF-A0A522KDP3-F1
#
_entry.id   AF-A0A522KDP3-F1
#
_cell.length_a   1.000
_cell.length_b   1.000
_cell.length_c   1.000
_cell.angle_alpha   90.00
_cell.angle_beta   90.00
_cell.angle_gamma   90.00
#
_symmetry.space_group_name_H-M   'P 1'
#
loop_
_entity.id
_entity.type
_entity.pdbx_description
1 polymer ?
#
loop_
_entity_poly.entity_id
_entity_poly.type
_entity_poly.pdbx_seq_one_letter_code
_entity_poly.pdbx_strand_id
1 'polypeptide(L)' 'MKPPRTLLIIPALLLAGCQTPAPGMTAKTFSYRCDDGRSVQASYPDADTAVLTLDGHAHRLHIARSADGARYVGDTWQW' A
#
# COMPACT_ATOMS: atom_id res chain seq x y z
N MET A 1 -21.36 -1.01 55.70
CA MET A 1 -22.32 -1.44 54.67
C MET A 1 -21.89 -0.81 53.35
N LYS A 2 -21.46 -1.59 52.34
CA LYS A 2 -20.81 -1.12 51.10
C LYS A 2 -21.75 -1.41 49.91
N PRO A 3 -22.02 -0.46 49.00
CA PRO A 3 -23.01 -0.67 47.95
C PRO A 3 -22.51 -1.68 46.90
N PRO A 4 -23.43 -2.45 46.29
CA PRO A 4 -23.08 -3.51 45.35
C PRO A 4 -22.59 -2.93 44.02
N ARG A 5 -21.49 -3.49 43.51
CA ARG A 5 -20.94 -3.20 42.18
C ARG A 5 -21.85 -3.82 41.12
N THR A 6 -22.78 -3.04 40.58
CA THR A 6 -23.58 -3.40 39.41
C THR A 6 -22.68 -3.41 38.17
N LEU A 7 -22.45 -4.60 37.61
CA LEU A 7 -21.73 -4.81 36.36
C LEU A 7 -22.69 -4.52 35.19
N LEU A 8 -22.50 -3.37 34.54
CA LEU A 8 -23.28 -2.97 33.36
C LEU A 8 -22.71 -3.68 32.13
N ILE A 9 -23.43 -4.69 31.62
CA ILE A 9 -23.06 -5.40 30.39
C ILE A 9 -23.57 -4.58 29.20
N ILE A 10 -22.66 -3.92 28.50
CA ILE A 10 -22.95 -3.22 27.23
C ILE A 10 -22.88 -4.27 26.12
N PRO A 11 -23.97 -4.52 25.36
CA PRO A 11 -23.91 -5.43 24.23
C PRO A 11 -23.15 -4.73 23.09
N ALA A 12 -21.99 -5.28 22.73
CA ALA A 12 -21.24 -4.85 21.55
C ALA A 12 -22.01 -5.29 20.30
N LEU A 13 -22.74 -4.35 19.69
CA LEU A 13 -23.38 -4.53 18.40
C LEU A 13 -22.29 -4.60 17.32
N LEU A 14 -21.93 -5.81 16.90
CA LEU A 14 -20.98 -6.05 15.82
C LEU A 14 -21.66 -5.68 14.49
N LEU A 15 -21.46 -4.44 14.03
CA LEU A 15 -21.75 -4.07 12.64
C LEU A 15 -20.71 -4.75 11.74
N ALA A 16 -21.05 -5.94 11.24
CA ALA A 16 -20.34 -6.56 10.13
C ALA A 16 -20.67 -5.78 8.84
N GLY A 17 -19.90 -4.73 8.57
CA GLY A 17 -19.91 -4.08 7.27
C GLY A 17 -19.27 -5.02 6.24
N CYS A 18 -20.00 -5.37 5.18
CA CYS A 18 -19.38 -5.95 3.99
C CYS A 18 -18.70 -4.83 3.21
N GLN A 19 -17.38 -4.65 3.37
CA GLN A 19 -16.61 -3.89 2.39
C GLN A 19 -16.47 -4.71 1.10
N THR A 20 -17.26 -4.38 0.07
CA THR A 20 -17.02 -4.90 -1.28
C THR A 20 -15.73 -4.26 -1.80
N PRO A 21 -14.67 -5.02 -2.14
CA PRO A 21 -13.50 -4.45 -2.77
C PRO A 21 -13.92 -3.78 -4.08
N ALA A 22 -13.55 -2.51 -4.24
CA ALA A 22 -13.81 -1.77 -5.47
C ALA A 22 -13.16 -2.51 -6.66
N PRO A 23 -13.76 -2.49 -7.87
CA PRO A 23 -13.12 -3.01 -9.06
C PRO A 23 -11.75 -2.36 -9.20
N GLY A 24 -10.70 -3.19 -9.31
CA GLY A 24 -9.33 -2.70 -9.40
C GLY A 24 -9.17 -1.84 -10.65
N MET A 25 -9.06 -0.52 -10.48
CA MET A 25 -8.59 0.34 -11.55
C MET A 25 -7.16 -0.10 -11.87
N THR A 26 -6.94 -0.60 -13.08
CA THR A 26 -5.58 -0.90 -13.54
C THR A 26 -4.76 0.38 -13.44
N ALA A 27 -3.75 0.36 -12.57
CA ALA A 27 -2.88 1.49 -12.36
C ALA A 27 -2.25 1.94 -13.68
N LYS A 28 -2.18 3.26 -13.91
CA LYS A 28 -1.47 3.78 -15.08
C LYS A 28 0.01 3.38 -15.01
N THR A 29 0.52 2.87 -16.13
CA THR A 29 1.96 2.58 -16.30
C THR A 29 2.67 3.78 -16.92
N PHE A 30 3.84 4.09 -16.38
CA PHE A 30 4.75 5.14 -16.84
C PHE A 30 6.05 4.49 -17.31
N SER A 31 6.61 4.97 -18.41
CA SER A 31 7.89 4.49 -18.94
C SER A 31 8.97 5.55 -18.73
N TYR A 32 10.08 5.15 -18.12
CA TYR A 32 11.25 5.99 -17.87
C TYR A 32 12.42 5.49 -18.72
N ARG A 33 13.27 6.42 -19.17
CA ARG A 33 14.56 6.11 -19.76
C ARG A 33 15.63 6.49 -18.75
N CYS A 34 16.44 5.52 -18.34
CA CYS A 34 17.56 5.71 -17.44
C CYS A 34 18.76 6.27 -18.21
N ASP A 35 19.72 6.82 -17.47
CA ASP A 35 20.93 7.44 -18.03
C ASP A 35 21.83 6.43 -18.76
N ASP A 36 21.79 5.16 -18.32
CA ASP A 36 22.47 4.04 -18.96
C ASP A 36 21.70 3.47 -20.18
N GLY A 37 20.64 4.14 -20.61
CA GLY A 37 19.82 3.76 -21.75
C GLY A 37 18.76 2.71 -21.45
N ARG A 38 18.70 2.11 -20.26
CA ARG A 38 17.65 1.13 -19.91
C ARG A 38 16.27 1.78 -19.84
N SER A 39 15.24 0.98 -20.10
CA SER A 39 13.85 1.37 -19.87
C SER A 39 13.30 0.71 -18.62
N VAL A 40 12.68 1.49 -17.75
CA VAL A 40 11.95 1.00 -16.59
C VAL A 40 10.49 1.40 -16.73
N GLN A 41 9.58 0.45 -16.52
CA GLN A 41 8.17 0.76 -16.40
C GLN A 41 7.79 0.79 -14.93
N ALA A 42 7.02 1.79 -14.50
CA ALA A 42 6.50 1.88 -13.14
C ALA A 42 4.99 2.09 -13.16
N SER A 43 4.29 1.48 -12.21
CA SER A 43 2.89 1.79 -11.93
C SER A 43 2.71 2.02 -10.43
N TYR A 44 1.74 2.85 -10.09
CA TYR A 44 1.42 3.24 -8.72
C TYR A 44 -0.07 2.96 -8.47
N PRO A 45 -0.43 1.74 -8.04
CA PRO A 45 -1.83 1.37 -7.78
C PRO A 45 -2.47 2.16 -6.65
N ASP A 46 -1.65 2.60 -5.70
CA ASP A 46 -2.00 3.42 -4.55
C ASP A 46 -0.77 4.23 -4.12
N ALA A 47 -0.93 5.06 -3.08
CA ALA A 47 0.16 5.91 -2.59
C ALA A 47 1.31 5.11 -1.95
N ASP A 48 1.03 3.91 -1.46
CA ASP A 48 1.94 3.10 -0.66
C ASP A 48 2.68 2.04 -1.48
N THR A 49 2.31 1.86 -2.75
CA THR A 49 2.80 0.79 -3.62
C THR A 49 3.39 1.36 -4.91
N ALA A 50 4.61 0.93 -5.23
CA ALA A 50 5.15 1.03 -6.59
C ALA A 50 5.38 -0.39 -7.15
N VAL A 51 5.02 -0.62 -8.41
CA VAL A 51 5.38 -1.85 -9.13
C VAL A 51 6.27 -1.46 -10.29
N LEU A 52 7.54 -1.87 -10.22
CA LEU A 52 8.50 -1.68 -11.29
C LEU A 52 8.57 -2.92 -12.18
N THR A 53 8.67 -2.72 -13.49
CA THR A 53 9.03 -3.79 -14.44
C THR A 53 10.38 -3.47 -15.05
N LEU A 54 11.39 -4.28 -14.71
CA LEU A 54 12.75 -4.22 -15.25
C LEU A 54 13.06 -5.56 -15.90
N ASP A 55 13.57 -5.54 -17.14
CA ASP A 55 13.94 -6.74 -17.89
C ASP A 55 12.83 -7.82 -17.94
N GLY A 56 11.57 -7.38 -17.92
CA GLY A 56 10.38 -8.25 -17.92
C GLY A 56 9.97 -8.78 -16.54
N HIS A 57 10.72 -8.48 -15.48
CA HIS A 57 10.44 -8.88 -14.11
C HIS A 57 9.75 -7.77 -13.33
N ALA A 58 8.64 -8.11 -12.69
CA ALA A 58 7.90 -7.20 -11.82
C ALA A 58 8.46 -7.23 -10.39
N HIS A 59 8.77 -6.06 -9.84
CA HIS A 59 9.22 -5.84 -8.48
C HIS A 59 8.20 -4.97 -7.76
N ARG A 60 7.53 -5.53 -6.76
CA ARG A 60 6.58 -4.78 -5.93
C ARG A 60 7.31 -4.18 -4.74
N LEU A 61 7.25 -2.86 -4.62
CA LEU A 61 7.89 -2.06 -3.59
C LEU A 61 6.82 -1.38 -2.72
N HIS A 62 7.18 -1.03 -1.49
CA HIS A 62 6.33 -0.29 -0.56
C HIS A 62 6.96 1.06 -0.20
N ILE A 63 6.14 2.07 0.11
CA ILE A 63 6.62 3.39 0.51
C ILE A 63 7.42 3.30 1.80
N ALA A 64 8.54 4.02 1.85
CA ALA A 64 9.39 4.18 3.02
C ALA A 64 9.61 5.65 3.33
N ARG A 65 9.88 5.95 4.60
CA ARG A 65 10.13 7.32 5.05
C ARG A 65 11.33 7.93 4.32
N SER A 66 11.10 9.08 3.69
CA SER A 66 12.08 9.95 3.04
C SER A 66 12.01 11.36 3.64
N ALA A 67 13.06 12.16 3.44
CA ALA A 67 13.05 13.57 3.83
C ALA A 67 12.27 14.44 2.84
N ASP A 68 12.34 14.10 1.55
CA ASP A 68 11.60 14.72 0.46
C ASP A 68 11.32 13.67 -0.62
N GLY A 69 10.30 13.91 -1.43
CA GLY A 69 9.83 13.00 -2.48
C GLY A 69 9.27 11.67 -1.95
N ALA A 70 8.92 10.78 -2.88
CA ALA A 70 8.45 9.44 -2.57
C ALA A 70 9.60 8.44 -2.75
N ARG A 71 9.88 7.64 -1.72
CA ARG A 71 10.86 6.55 -1.77
C ARG A 71 10.15 5.24 -1.55
N TYR A 72 10.29 4.30 -2.48
CA TYR A 72 9.74 2.96 -2.38
C TYR A 72 10.87 1.93 -2.25
N VAL A 73 10.72 0.93 -1.39
CA VAL A 73 11.74 -0.10 -1.13
C VAL A 73 11.11 -1.50 -1.15
N GLY A 74 11.91 -2.52 -1.44
CA GLY A 74 11.48 -3.92 -1.44
C GLY A 74 12.58 -4.84 -1.95
N ASP A 75 12.68 -6.05 -1.41
CA ASP A 75 13.81 -6.97 -1.64
C ASP A 75 15.16 -6.26 -1.52
N THR A 76 15.89 -6.14 -2.63
CA THR A 76 17.17 -5.43 -2.78
C THR A 76 17.06 -4.14 -3.60
N TRP A 77 15.84 -3.68 -3.88
CA TRP A 77 15.54 -2.54 -4.73
C TRP A 77 15.10 -1.31 -3.94
N GLN A 78 15.46 -0.14 -4.46
CA GLN A 78 14.94 1.15 -4.05
C GLN A 78 14.60 1.97 -5.29
N TRP A 79 13.46 2.65 -5.22
CA TRP A 79 12.94 3.56 -6.23
C TRP A 79 12.64 4.92 -5.61
#